data_AF-A0A956UXI9-F1
#
_entry.id   AF-A0A956UXI9-F1
#
_cell.length_a   1.000
_cell.length_b   1.000
_cell.length_c   1.000
_cell.angle_alpha   90.00
_cell.angle_beta   90.00
_cell.angle_gamma   90.00
#
_symmetry.space_group_name_H-M   'P 1'
#
loop_
_entity.id
_entity.type
_entity.pdbx_description
1 polymer ?
#
loop_
_entity_poly.entity_id
_entity_poly.type
_entity_poly.pdbx_seq_one_letter_code
_entity_poly.pdbx_strand_id
1 'polypeptide(L)'
;MNDSMMPDFEVASVLLRSIGWNQIRIETVPGGTVNTTFRLSEGQQVWYLRIGPTLEDAAKGPTWFTDRGLQRELRAISIWSEHKHLLPQTVHSDFTRTLVPADWVIQKAVPGDSWEAQRARFTPLETISLWRQLGTLLAELHAYVGPEFGPPEQGIGTRRWSEAIRWDAAGLVVDAHRYNLKPAPFEALCKLIDRSARELDDVTQPRLIHSDLGLRHIMVQRDTSGEPKISGLIDMEYARFADAYSESIFVSEARKTQRDPMFDEFMEAYGAVRADRSFRLRSLIYQLIDMAWWATDAMRRERPTEAREVLDAMYTRLDEDKLIR
;
A
#
# COMPACT_ATOMS: atom_id res chain seq x y z
N MET A 1 -12.49 -1.18 29.98
CA MET A 1 -13.50 -0.61 29.07
C MET A 1 -12.77 -0.27 27.77
N ASN A 2 -12.65 -1.24 26.87
CA ASN A 2 -12.12 -1.06 25.53
C ASN A 2 -13.10 -1.79 24.61
N ASP A 3 -14.14 -1.06 24.21
CA ASP A 3 -15.15 -1.51 23.25
C ASP A 3 -15.12 -0.59 22.03
N SER A 4 -13.91 -0.34 21.52
CA SER A 4 -13.72 0.06 20.12
C SER A 4 -13.81 -1.23 19.29
N MET A 5 -15.00 -1.85 19.35
CA MET A 5 -15.28 -3.15 18.78
C MET A 5 -15.16 -3.02 17.26
N MET A 6 -14.31 -3.83 16.64
CA MET A 6 -14.42 -4.10 15.21
C MET A 6 -15.90 -4.34 14.90
N PRO A 7 -16.44 -3.88 13.76
CA PRO A 7 -17.78 -4.25 13.34
C PRO A 7 -17.99 -5.74 13.60
N ASP A 8 -18.91 -6.09 14.49
CA ASP A 8 -19.14 -7.49 14.83
C ASP A 8 -19.93 -8.16 13.67
N PHE A 9 -20.04 -9.48 13.66
CA PHE A 9 -20.84 -10.25 12.70
C PHE A 9 -22.26 -9.69 12.51
N GLU A 10 -22.81 -9.04 13.53
CA GLU A 10 -24.08 -8.34 13.46
C GLU A 10 -24.08 -7.21 12.42
N VAL A 11 -23.03 -6.37 12.41
CA VAL A 11 -22.89 -5.27 11.43
C VAL A 11 -22.80 -5.85 10.02
N ALA A 12 -21.94 -6.84 9.81
CA ALA A 12 -21.83 -7.52 8.52
C ALA A 12 -23.19 -8.09 8.07
N SER A 13 -23.92 -8.74 8.98
CA SER A 13 -25.25 -9.30 8.69
C SER A 13 -26.27 -8.22 8.32
N VAL A 14 -26.27 -7.07 9.00
CA VAL A 14 -27.15 -5.93 8.67
C VAL A 14 -26.84 -5.39 7.28
N LEU A 15 -25.56 -5.17 6.97
CA LEU A 15 -25.14 -4.70 5.65
C LEU A 15 -25.58 -5.66 4.54
N LEU A 16 -25.37 -6.96 4.71
CA LEU A 16 -25.77 -7.95 3.71
C LEU A 16 -27.30 -8.02 3.54
N ARG A 17 -28.07 -7.99 4.64
CA ARG A 17 -29.54 -7.96 4.56
C ARG A 17 -30.05 -6.70 3.85
N SER A 18 -29.38 -5.55 4.03
CA SER A 18 -29.77 -4.30 3.37
C SER A 18 -29.74 -4.36 1.84
N ILE A 19 -28.95 -5.27 1.27
CA ILE A 19 -28.84 -5.52 -0.18
C ILE A 19 -29.51 -6.82 -0.63
N GLY A 20 -30.30 -7.45 0.24
CA GLY A 20 -31.03 -8.70 -0.05
C GLY A 20 -30.19 -9.98 0.05
N TRP A 21 -28.96 -9.92 0.57
CA TRP A 21 -28.06 -11.06 0.72
C TRP A 21 -28.33 -11.78 2.06
N ASN A 22 -29.34 -12.64 2.07
CA ASN A 22 -29.88 -13.25 3.31
C ASN A 22 -29.30 -14.63 3.67
N GLN A 23 -28.70 -15.34 2.71
CA GLN A 23 -28.22 -16.72 2.88
C GLN A 23 -26.71 -16.86 2.64
N ILE A 24 -25.95 -15.81 2.95
CA ILE A 24 -24.50 -15.77 2.79
C ILE A 24 -23.81 -16.24 4.06
N ARG A 25 -22.87 -17.17 3.94
CA ARG A 25 -21.98 -17.54 5.04
C ARG A 25 -20.93 -16.46 5.24
N ILE A 26 -20.79 -15.98 6.47
CA ILE A 26 -19.84 -14.94 6.87
C ILE A 26 -18.75 -15.58 7.73
N GLU A 27 -17.48 -15.25 7.46
CA GLU A 27 -16.32 -15.67 8.24
C GLU A 27 -15.38 -14.48 8.45
N THR A 28 -14.78 -14.36 9.63
CA THR A 28 -13.77 -13.32 9.90
C THR A 28 -12.48 -13.62 9.16
N VAL A 29 -11.87 -12.60 8.58
CA VAL A 29 -10.52 -12.68 8.02
C VAL A 29 -9.56 -11.96 8.97
N PRO A 30 -8.66 -12.68 9.67
CA PRO A 30 -7.67 -12.04 10.52
C PRO A 30 -6.60 -11.32 9.70
N GLY A 31 -5.94 -10.32 10.29
CA GLY A 31 -4.73 -9.71 9.74
C GLY A 31 -4.91 -8.36 9.04
N GLY A 32 -6.14 -7.95 8.70
CA GLY A 32 -6.43 -6.59 8.25
C GLY A 32 -6.24 -5.59 9.40
N THR A 33 -5.54 -4.49 9.16
CA THR A 33 -5.28 -3.46 10.20
C THR A 33 -5.93 -2.11 9.91
N VAL A 34 -6.50 -1.93 8.72
CA VAL A 34 -7.15 -0.68 8.28
C VAL A 34 -8.65 -0.93 8.12
N ASN A 35 -9.01 -1.85 7.22
CA ASN A 35 -10.38 -2.27 7.01
C ASN A 35 -10.69 -3.50 7.86
N THR A 36 -11.93 -3.58 8.34
CA THR A 36 -12.50 -4.83 8.86
C THR A 36 -12.97 -5.67 7.69
N THR A 37 -12.47 -6.90 7.57
CA THR A 37 -12.71 -7.77 6.43
C THR A 37 -13.42 -9.06 6.82
N PHE A 38 -14.50 -9.37 6.11
CA PHE A 38 -15.22 -10.63 6.21
C PHE A 38 -15.14 -11.38 4.89
N ARG A 39 -14.86 -12.68 4.96
CA ARG A 39 -15.03 -13.60 3.86
C ARG A 39 -16.51 -14.00 3.79
N LEU A 40 -17.08 -13.83 2.61
CA LEU A 40 -18.45 -14.18 2.29
C LEU A 40 -18.44 -15.38 1.34
N SER A 41 -19.36 -16.33 1.53
CA SER A 41 -19.48 -17.45 0.60
C SER A 41 -20.90 -17.96 0.41
N GLU A 42 -21.18 -18.39 -0.82
CA GLU A 42 -22.40 -19.07 -1.25
C GLU A 42 -22.03 -20.14 -2.29
N GLY A 43 -22.12 -21.42 -1.90
CA GLY A 43 -21.62 -22.52 -2.73
C GLY A 43 -20.12 -22.36 -3.02
N GLN A 44 -19.76 -22.27 -4.31
CA GLN A 44 -18.37 -22.05 -4.76
C GLN A 44 -18.00 -20.57 -4.91
N GLN A 45 -18.96 -19.65 -4.80
CA GLN A 45 -18.70 -18.22 -4.95
C GLN A 45 -18.15 -17.65 -3.65
N VAL A 46 -17.14 -16.78 -3.78
CA VAL A 46 -16.44 -16.14 -2.66
C VAL A 46 -16.33 -14.64 -2.92
N TRP A 47 -16.71 -13.87 -1.91
CA TRP A 47 -16.54 -12.42 -1.88
C TRP A 47 -15.87 -12.00 -0.58
N TYR A 48 -15.43 -10.75 -0.54
CA TYR A 48 -14.94 -10.09 0.65
C TYR A 48 -15.77 -8.84 0.90
N LEU A 49 -16.40 -8.76 2.06
CA LEU A 49 -16.95 -7.52 2.60
C LEU A 49 -15.82 -6.80 3.33
N ARG A 50 -15.56 -5.55 2.94
CA ARG A 50 -14.58 -4.69 3.59
C ARG A 50 -15.31 -3.45 4.09
N ILE A 51 -15.13 -3.15 5.37
CA ILE A 51 -15.67 -1.98 6.04
C ILE A 51 -14.47 -1.12 6.45
N GLY A 52 -14.41 0.10 5.93
CA GLY A 52 -13.34 1.05 6.20
C GLY A 52 -13.37 1.62 7.61
N PRO A 53 -12.34 2.39 8.00
CA PRO A 53 -12.34 3.09 9.27
C PRO A 53 -13.39 4.20 9.28
N THR A 54 -13.91 4.52 10.46
CA THR A 54 -14.81 5.67 10.62
C THR A 54 -14.04 6.99 10.50
N LEU A 55 -14.76 8.10 10.36
CA LEU A 55 -14.15 9.44 10.46
C LEU A 55 -13.44 9.66 11.81
N GLU A 56 -13.99 9.11 12.89
CA GLU A 56 -13.39 9.21 14.21
C GLU A 56 -12.08 8.43 14.29
N ASP A 57 -12.04 7.24 13.69
CA ASP A 57 -10.82 6.44 13.64
C ASP A 57 -9.74 7.11 12.81
N ALA A 58 -10.08 7.65 11.63
CA ALA A 58 -9.15 8.42 10.81
C ALA A 58 -8.61 9.66 11.55
N ALA A 59 -9.45 10.34 12.34
CA ALA A 59 -9.04 11.52 13.12
C ALA A 59 -8.00 11.21 14.22
N LYS A 60 -7.98 9.97 14.74
CA LYS A 60 -6.96 9.48 15.69
C LYS A 60 -5.58 9.34 15.03
N GLY A 61 -5.50 9.44 13.71
CA GLY A 61 -4.27 9.35 12.94
C GLY A 61 -3.77 7.91 12.77
N PRO A 62 -2.58 7.75 12.18
CA PRO A 62 -1.67 8.79 11.67
C PRO A 62 -2.22 9.54 10.45
N THR A 63 -1.54 10.59 10.00
CA THR A 63 -1.97 11.44 8.88
C THR A 63 -2.18 10.70 7.55
N TRP A 64 -1.54 9.54 7.36
CA TRP A 64 -1.77 8.69 6.21
C TRP A 64 -2.99 7.76 6.37
N PHE A 65 -3.50 7.57 7.59
CA PHE A 65 -4.66 6.72 7.89
C PHE A 65 -5.95 7.47 7.53
N THR A 66 -6.76 6.89 6.65
CA THR A 66 -7.88 7.60 6.02
C THR A 66 -9.15 6.75 5.94
N ASP A 67 -10.28 7.42 6.11
CA ASP A 67 -11.63 6.91 5.88
C ASP A 67 -11.99 6.77 4.38
N ARG A 68 -11.08 7.14 3.47
CA ARG A 68 -11.31 7.14 2.02
C ARG A 68 -10.57 6.04 1.26
N GLY A 69 -9.90 5.11 1.96
CA GLY A 69 -9.09 4.06 1.34
C GLY A 69 -9.87 3.22 0.31
N LEU A 70 -11.11 2.83 0.64
CA LEU A 70 -11.96 2.06 -0.27
C LEU A 70 -12.38 2.85 -1.51
N GLN A 71 -12.68 4.15 -1.38
CA GLN A 71 -12.97 5.02 -2.54
C GLN A 71 -11.75 5.16 -3.44
N ARG A 72 -10.57 5.31 -2.83
CA ARG A 72 -9.29 5.40 -3.55
C ARG A 72 -8.97 4.14 -4.33
N GLU A 73 -9.19 2.98 -3.73
CA GLU A 73 -9.02 1.68 -4.40
C GLU A 73 -9.93 1.57 -5.63
N LEU A 74 -11.24 1.84 -5.49
CA LEU A 74 -12.17 1.81 -6.62
C LEU A 74 -11.76 2.78 -7.73
N ARG A 75 -11.25 3.96 -7.35
CA ARG A 75 -10.75 4.95 -8.31
C ARG A 75 -9.51 4.46 -9.05
N ALA A 76 -8.56 3.86 -8.35
CA ALA A 76 -7.35 3.30 -8.96
C ALA A 76 -7.68 2.15 -9.92
N ILE A 77 -8.58 1.24 -9.52
CA ILE A 77 -9.09 0.16 -10.39
C ILE A 77 -9.76 0.73 -11.64
N SER A 78 -10.54 1.81 -11.50
CA SER A 78 -11.18 2.47 -12.64
C SER A 78 -10.18 3.14 -13.57
N ILE A 79 -9.06 3.66 -13.06
CA ILE A 79 -7.99 4.24 -13.89
C ILE A 79 -7.30 3.13 -14.67
N TRP A 80 -6.99 2.00 -14.02
CA TRP A 80 -6.31 0.85 -14.62
C TRP A 80 -7.28 -0.19 -15.19
N SER A 81 -8.34 0.29 -15.86
CA SER A 81 -9.52 -0.52 -16.21
C SER A 81 -9.27 -1.65 -17.21
N GLU A 82 -8.24 -1.55 -18.05
CA GLU A 82 -7.83 -2.61 -18.99
C GLU A 82 -7.39 -3.89 -18.25
N HIS A 83 -6.85 -3.73 -17.04
CA HIS A 83 -6.35 -4.78 -16.17
C HIS A 83 -7.32 -5.15 -15.05
N LYS A 84 -8.59 -4.69 -15.11
CA LYS A 84 -9.61 -4.99 -14.08
C LYS A 84 -9.86 -6.48 -13.80
N HIS A 85 -9.42 -7.36 -14.68
CA HIS A 85 -9.50 -8.81 -14.50
C HIS A 85 -8.45 -9.35 -13.51
N LEU A 86 -7.41 -8.56 -13.23
CA LEU A 86 -6.35 -8.80 -12.24
C LEU A 86 -6.61 -8.08 -10.91
N LEU A 87 -7.77 -7.43 -10.74
CA LEU A 87 -8.08 -6.59 -9.59
C LEU A 87 -9.39 -7.06 -8.93
N PRO A 88 -9.61 -6.75 -7.63
CA PRO A 88 -10.88 -7.02 -6.97
C PRO A 88 -12.06 -6.40 -7.72
N GLN A 89 -13.02 -7.24 -8.13
CA GLN A 89 -14.23 -6.75 -8.80
C GLN A 89 -15.28 -6.36 -7.77
N THR A 90 -15.51 -5.06 -7.60
CA THR A 90 -16.56 -4.52 -6.75
C THR A 90 -17.95 -4.88 -7.27
N VAL A 91 -18.73 -5.59 -6.47
CA VAL A 91 -20.14 -5.94 -6.76
C VAL A 91 -21.13 -5.08 -5.98
N HIS A 92 -20.68 -4.46 -4.89
CA HIS A 92 -21.44 -3.50 -4.12
C HIS A 92 -20.50 -2.48 -3.48
N SER A 93 -20.94 -1.23 -3.37
CA SER A 93 -20.24 -0.16 -2.65
C SER A 93 -21.24 0.83 -2.09
N ASP A 94 -21.03 1.26 -0.85
CA ASP A 94 -21.79 2.34 -0.21
C ASP A 94 -20.82 3.23 0.58
N PHE A 95 -20.79 4.49 0.16
CA PHE A 95 -19.97 5.57 0.72
C PHE A 95 -20.84 6.66 1.37
N THR A 96 -22.13 6.39 1.55
CA THR A 96 -23.10 7.33 2.14
C THR A 96 -22.98 7.40 3.65
N ARG A 97 -22.44 6.34 4.27
CA ARG A 97 -22.27 6.19 5.73
C ARG A 97 -23.58 6.28 6.52
N THR A 98 -24.67 5.86 5.90
CA THR A 98 -26.02 5.94 6.47
C THR A 98 -26.36 4.73 7.32
N LEU A 99 -25.98 3.52 6.87
CA LEU A 99 -26.18 2.27 7.62
C LEU A 99 -25.12 2.05 8.70
N VAL A 100 -23.88 2.44 8.41
CA VAL A 100 -22.73 2.39 9.31
C VAL A 100 -21.92 3.67 9.13
N PRO A 101 -21.20 4.16 10.15
CA PRO A 101 -20.42 5.41 10.06
C PRO A 101 -19.10 5.25 9.28
N ALA A 102 -19.07 4.37 8.28
CA ALA A 102 -17.90 3.99 7.50
C ALA A 102 -18.27 3.67 6.04
N ASP A 103 -17.28 3.75 5.16
CA ASP A 103 -17.40 3.24 3.80
C ASP A 103 -17.38 1.71 3.83
N TRP A 104 -18.14 1.07 2.95
CA TRP A 104 -18.05 -0.38 2.80
C TRP A 104 -18.23 -0.84 1.36
N VAL A 105 -17.56 -1.94 1.02
CA VAL A 105 -17.60 -2.55 -0.31
C VAL A 105 -17.71 -4.06 -0.20
N ILE A 106 -18.30 -4.68 -1.21
CA ILE A 106 -18.22 -6.12 -1.44
C ILE A 106 -17.49 -6.35 -2.76
N GLN A 107 -16.45 -7.16 -2.72
CA GLN A 107 -15.61 -7.46 -3.88
C GLN A 107 -15.52 -8.97 -4.10
N LYS A 108 -15.49 -9.41 -5.36
CA LYS A 108 -15.18 -10.83 -5.67
C LYS A 108 -13.76 -11.15 -5.23
N ALA A 109 -13.56 -12.39 -4.77
CA ALA A 109 -12.22 -12.88 -4.52
C ALA A 109 -11.37 -12.87 -5.80
N VAL A 110 -10.15 -12.35 -5.71
CA VAL A 110 -9.13 -12.54 -6.74
C VAL A 110 -8.66 -14.00 -6.65
N PRO A 111 -8.58 -14.75 -7.76
CA PRO A 111 -8.20 -16.16 -7.73
C PRO A 111 -6.81 -16.42 -7.12
N GLY A 112 -6.62 -17.57 -6.48
CA GLY A 112 -5.34 -17.97 -5.87
C GLY A 112 -5.17 -17.55 -4.42
N ASP A 113 -3.99 -17.79 -3.86
CA ASP A 113 -3.58 -17.32 -2.53
C ASP A 113 -2.43 -16.31 -2.67
N SER A 114 -2.15 -15.52 -1.62
CA SER A 114 -1.03 -14.57 -1.67
C SER A 114 0.30 -15.27 -1.93
N TRP A 115 1.18 -14.61 -2.67
CA TRP A 115 2.52 -15.12 -2.94
C TRP A 115 3.25 -15.39 -1.63
N GLU A 116 3.16 -14.49 -0.64
CA GLU A 116 3.74 -14.69 0.68
C GLU A 116 3.32 -16.03 1.32
N ALA A 117 2.03 -16.36 1.33
CA ALA A 117 1.52 -17.59 1.94
C ALA A 117 1.99 -18.86 1.22
N GLN A 118 2.24 -18.76 -0.10
CA GLN A 118 2.67 -19.90 -0.91
C GLN A 118 4.18 -19.95 -1.15
N ARG A 119 4.95 -18.95 -0.70
CA ARG A 119 6.36 -18.75 -1.07
C ARG A 119 7.22 -19.99 -0.86
N ALA A 120 7.02 -20.70 0.26
CA ALA A 120 7.78 -21.91 0.60
C ALA A 120 7.53 -23.10 -0.34
N ARG A 121 6.49 -23.04 -1.18
CA ARG A 121 6.08 -24.12 -2.10
C ARG A 121 6.62 -23.93 -3.51
N PHE A 122 7.20 -22.77 -3.83
CA PHE A 122 7.75 -22.49 -5.14
C PHE A 122 9.21 -22.94 -5.23
N THR A 123 9.54 -23.62 -6.32
CA THR A 123 10.91 -23.87 -6.73
C THR A 123 11.63 -22.55 -7.07
N PRO A 124 12.96 -22.56 -7.15
CA PRO A 124 13.71 -21.38 -7.60
C PRO A 124 13.27 -20.90 -9.00
N LEU A 125 13.06 -21.80 -9.96
CA LEU A 125 12.65 -21.42 -11.31
C LEU A 125 11.25 -20.78 -11.35
N GLU A 126 10.31 -21.33 -10.57
CA GLU A 126 8.98 -20.75 -10.42
C GLU A 126 9.02 -19.36 -9.78
N THR A 127 9.87 -19.17 -8.78
CA THR A 127 10.05 -17.87 -8.12
C THR A 127 10.67 -16.84 -9.07
N ILE A 128 11.64 -17.24 -9.91
CA ILE A 128 12.18 -16.39 -10.99
C ILE A 128 11.06 -15.98 -11.95
N SER A 129 10.25 -16.95 -12.39
CA SER A 129 9.12 -16.70 -13.29
C SER A 129 8.13 -15.69 -12.69
N LEU A 130 7.79 -15.82 -11.41
CA LEU A 130 6.90 -14.87 -10.72
C LEU A 130 7.51 -13.47 -10.60
N TRP A 131 8.81 -13.35 -10.31
CA TRP A 131 9.49 -12.05 -10.29
C TRP A 131 9.48 -11.37 -11.67
N ARG A 132 9.72 -12.11 -12.76
CA ARG A 132 9.61 -11.57 -14.12
C ARG A 132 8.18 -11.11 -14.43
N GLN A 133 7.18 -11.93 -14.09
CA GLN A 133 5.76 -11.56 -14.26
C GLN A 133 5.41 -10.28 -13.51
N LEU A 134 5.87 -10.14 -12.27
CA LEU A 134 5.64 -8.94 -11.47
C LEU A 134 6.32 -7.71 -12.10
N GLY A 135 7.54 -7.88 -12.64
CA GLY A 135 8.29 -6.82 -13.32
C GLY A 135 7.52 -6.26 -14.52
N THR A 136 7.05 -7.16 -15.40
CA THR A 136 6.19 -6.79 -16.53
C THR A 136 4.91 -6.10 -16.06
N LEU A 137 4.21 -6.67 -15.07
CA LEU A 137 2.94 -6.14 -14.58
C LEU A 137 3.09 -4.74 -13.97
N LEU A 138 4.16 -4.50 -13.20
CA LEU A 138 4.41 -3.18 -12.62
C LEU A 138 4.85 -2.16 -13.67
N ALA A 139 5.57 -2.57 -14.72
CA ALA A 139 5.88 -1.67 -15.83
C ALA A 139 4.59 -1.19 -16.51
N GLU A 140 3.61 -2.08 -16.68
CA GLU A 140 2.28 -1.76 -17.22
C GLU A 140 1.46 -0.86 -16.28
N LEU A 141 1.43 -1.13 -14.98
CA LEU A 141 0.76 -0.27 -13.99
C LEU A 141 1.37 1.13 -14.00
N HIS A 142 2.70 1.19 -13.88
CA HIS A 142 3.43 2.45 -13.81
C HIS A 142 3.40 3.20 -15.15
N ALA A 143 3.06 2.56 -16.27
CA ALA A 143 2.88 3.26 -17.55
C ALA A 143 1.75 4.31 -17.52
N TYR A 144 0.79 4.20 -16.60
CA TYR A 144 -0.32 5.14 -16.44
C TYR A 144 0.16 6.45 -15.78
N VAL A 145 -0.01 7.57 -16.48
CA VAL A 145 0.40 8.91 -16.03
C VAL A 145 -0.81 9.74 -15.64
N GLY A 146 -0.79 10.27 -14.42
CA GLY A 146 -1.78 11.19 -13.89
C GLY A 146 -1.41 12.67 -14.14
N PRO A 147 -2.36 13.58 -13.98
CA PRO A 147 -2.12 15.01 -14.19
C PRO A 147 -1.32 15.67 -13.06
N GLU A 148 -1.34 15.10 -11.86
CA GLU A 148 -0.75 15.66 -10.63
C GLU A 148 -0.17 14.51 -9.79
N PHE A 149 0.82 14.81 -8.96
CA PHE A 149 1.33 13.90 -7.93
C PHE A 149 0.41 13.88 -6.72
N GLY A 150 0.21 12.73 -6.10
CA GLY A 150 -0.69 12.56 -4.97
C GLY A 150 -1.80 11.55 -5.24
N PRO A 151 -2.84 11.52 -4.40
CA PRO A 151 -3.92 10.55 -4.55
C PRO A 151 -4.67 10.69 -5.89
N PRO A 152 -5.36 9.64 -6.37
CA PRO A 152 -6.07 9.64 -7.65
C PRO A 152 -7.35 10.50 -7.67
N GLU A 153 -7.77 11.03 -6.51
CA GLU A 153 -8.82 12.03 -6.41
C GLU A 153 -8.39 13.35 -7.08
N GLN A 154 -9.32 14.02 -7.75
CA GLN A 154 -9.00 15.23 -8.53
C GLN A 154 -8.80 16.46 -7.65
N GLY A 155 -7.83 17.30 -8.01
CA GLY A 155 -7.64 18.64 -7.45
C GLY A 155 -7.03 18.69 -6.05
N ILE A 156 -6.53 17.56 -5.55
CA ILE A 156 -5.82 17.48 -4.26
C ILE A 156 -4.32 17.21 -4.41
N GLY A 157 -3.85 17.03 -5.64
CA GLY A 157 -2.46 16.72 -5.93
C GLY A 157 -1.56 17.95 -5.99
N THR A 158 -0.28 17.72 -6.25
CA THR A 158 0.76 18.73 -6.44
C THR A 158 1.35 18.63 -7.84
N ARG A 159 1.95 19.72 -8.33
CA ARG A 159 2.59 19.72 -9.66
C ARG A 159 3.99 19.14 -9.62
N ARG A 160 4.66 19.24 -8.48
CA ARG A 160 6.03 18.78 -8.27
C ARG A 160 6.05 17.61 -7.31
N TRP A 161 6.94 16.65 -7.56
CA TRP A 161 7.08 15.49 -6.70
C TRP A 161 7.66 15.86 -5.33
N SER A 162 8.59 16.82 -5.30
CA SER A 162 9.13 17.36 -4.06
C SER A 162 8.04 17.90 -3.12
N GLU A 163 6.99 18.54 -3.66
CA GLU A 163 5.87 19.07 -2.89
C GLU A 163 5.03 17.96 -2.26
N ALA A 164 4.69 16.92 -3.03
CA ALA A 164 3.91 15.78 -2.53
C ALA A 164 4.66 15.05 -1.41
N ILE A 165 5.94 14.76 -1.63
CA ILE A 165 6.77 14.07 -0.63
C ILE A 165 7.00 14.95 0.60
N ARG A 166 7.16 16.26 0.42
CA ARG A 166 7.31 17.20 1.54
C ARG A 166 6.04 17.30 2.38
N TRP A 167 4.86 17.21 1.75
CA TRP A 167 3.57 17.16 2.42
C TRP A 167 3.44 15.90 3.28
N ASP A 168 3.75 14.73 2.73
CA ASP A 168 3.73 13.46 3.46
C ASP A 168 4.67 13.50 4.68
N ALA A 169 5.90 14.00 4.49
CA ALA A 169 6.87 14.16 5.57
C ALA A 169 6.41 15.17 6.65
N ALA A 170 5.69 16.23 6.26
CA ALA A 170 5.10 17.17 7.22
C ALA A 170 4.02 16.48 8.07
N GLY A 171 3.18 15.65 7.46
CA GLY A 171 2.18 14.86 8.16
C GLY A 171 2.81 13.93 9.20
N LEU A 172 3.92 13.28 8.84
CA LEU A 172 4.67 12.42 9.75
C LEU A 172 5.26 13.18 10.96
N VAL A 173 5.63 14.46 10.81
CA VAL A 173 6.01 15.32 11.96
C VAL A 173 4.82 15.55 12.89
N VAL A 174 3.63 15.82 12.34
CA VAL A 174 2.40 15.95 13.12
C VAL A 174 2.12 14.65 13.89
N ASP A 175 2.30 13.50 13.24
CA ASP A 175 2.14 12.19 13.87
C ASP A 175 3.16 11.92 14.96
N ALA A 176 4.40 12.38 14.79
CA ALA A 176 5.42 12.26 15.83
C ALA A 176 4.96 12.97 17.12
N HIS A 177 4.39 14.17 17.01
CA HIS A 177 3.81 14.87 18.16
C HIS A 177 2.57 14.16 18.71
N ARG A 178 1.65 13.72 17.84
CA ARG A 178 0.43 12.99 18.20
C ARG A 178 0.72 11.75 19.04
N TYR A 179 1.76 11.00 18.69
CA TYR A 179 2.14 9.76 19.36
C TYR A 179 3.27 9.91 20.37
N ASN A 180 3.69 11.14 20.70
CA ASN A 180 4.80 11.41 21.61
C ASN A 180 6.11 10.68 21.21
N LEU A 181 6.35 10.54 19.90
CA LEU A 181 7.62 10.10 19.35
C LEU A 181 8.60 11.27 19.33
N LYS A 182 9.91 10.97 19.28
CA LYS A 182 10.94 12.00 19.10
C LYS A 182 10.75 12.67 17.73
N PRO A 183 10.51 13.99 17.62
CA PRO A 183 10.27 14.64 16.33
C PRO A 183 11.52 14.79 15.46
N ALA A 184 12.71 14.79 16.07
CA ALA A 184 13.98 15.11 15.39
C ALA A 184 14.28 14.30 14.11
N PRO A 185 14.05 12.97 14.03
CA PRO A 185 14.24 12.21 12.80
C PRO A 185 13.31 12.64 11.67
N PHE A 186 12.04 12.93 11.98
CA PHE A 186 11.03 13.38 11.02
C PHE A 186 11.33 14.80 10.52
N GLU A 187 11.77 15.70 11.40
CA GLU A 187 12.22 17.04 11.02
C GLU A 187 13.49 16.99 10.17
N ALA A 188 14.42 16.07 10.47
CA ALA A 188 15.62 15.87 9.66
C ALA A 188 15.27 15.35 8.25
N LEU A 189 14.30 14.44 8.14
CA LEU A 189 13.74 14.00 6.86
C LEU A 189 13.14 15.17 6.07
N CYS A 190 12.33 16.03 6.70
CA CYS A 190 11.81 17.24 6.05
C CYS A 190 12.95 18.12 5.51
N LYS A 191 13.99 18.37 6.32
CA LYS A 191 15.16 19.16 5.89
C LYS A 191 15.95 18.49 4.77
N LEU A 192 16.00 17.16 4.72
CA LEU A 192 16.63 16.42 3.62
C LEU A 192 15.83 16.62 2.33
N ILE A 193 14.50 16.45 2.39
CA ILE A 193 13.59 16.67 1.27
C ILE A 193 13.73 18.11 0.73
N ASP A 194 13.70 19.11 1.61
CA ASP A 194 13.82 20.52 1.23
C ASP A 194 15.13 20.82 0.48
N ARG A 195 16.23 20.17 0.88
CA ARG A 195 17.55 20.33 0.26
C ARG A 195 17.71 19.53 -1.05
N SER A 196 16.93 18.47 -1.21
CA SER A 196 16.95 17.55 -2.35
C SER A 196 15.81 17.79 -3.34
N ALA A 197 15.12 18.94 -3.24
CA ALA A 197 13.94 19.25 -4.05
C ALA A 197 14.22 19.16 -5.56
N ARG A 198 15.42 19.57 -6.01
CA ARG A 198 15.81 19.48 -7.43
C ARG A 198 15.89 18.04 -7.91
N GLU A 199 16.58 17.17 -7.17
CA GLU A 199 16.70 15.75 -7.49
C GLU A 199 15.36 15.00 -7.41
N LEU A 200 14.47 15.43 -6.51
CA LEU A 200 13.08 14.93 -6.45
C LEU A 200 12.27 15.35 -7.68
N ASP A 201 12.45 16.58 -8.15
CA ASP A 201 11.71 17.14 -9.30
C ASP A 201 12.27 16.72 -10.67
N ASP A 202 13.37 15.96 -10.72
CA ASP A 202 13.74 15.19 -11.91
C ASP A 202 12.62 14.19 -12.30
N VAL A 203 11.79 13.79 -11.33
CA VAL A 203 10.56 13.04 -11.55
C VAL A 203 9.50 13.99 -12.09
N THR A 204 9.28 13.94 -13.40
CA THR A 204 8.35 14.83 -14.10
C THR A 204 7.01 14.18 -14.44
N GLN A 205 6.90 12.86 -14.26
CA GLN A 205 5.71 12.09 -14.62
C GLN A 205 5.11 11.48 -13.34
N PRO A 206 3.88 11.89 -12.95
CA PRO A 206 3.13 11.25 -11.88
C PRO A 206 2.62 9.89 -12.35
N ARG A 207 3.26 8.81 -11.91
CA ARG A 207 3.01 7.45 -12.36
C ARG A 207 2.09 6.75 -11.36
N LEU A 208 1.05 6.05 -11.81
CA LEU A 208 0.17 5.31 -10.91
C LEU A 208 0.97 4.21 -10.22
N ILE A 209 0.96 4.17 -8.89
CA ILE A 209 1.55 3.12 -8.06
C ILE A 209 0.48 2.57 -7.10
N HIS A 210 0.70 1.35 -6.60
CA HIS A 210 -0.08 0.74 -5.54
C HIS A 210 0.26 1.33 -4.16
N SER A 211 1.52 1.74 -3.94
CA SER A 211 2.04 2.42 -2.73
C SER A 211 2.14 1.59 -1.45
N ASP A 212 1.61 0.37 -1.41
CA ASP A 212 1.78 -0.59 -0.30
C ASP A 212 1.98 -2.00 -0.87
N LEU A 213 2.62 -2.12 -2.03
CA LEU A 213 2.78 -3.42 -2.66
C LEU A 213 3.83 -4.27 -1.93
N GLY A 214 3.38 -5.42 -1.42
CA GLY A 214 4.24 -6.48 -0.89
C GLY A 214 3.74 -7.84 -1.35
N LEU A 215 4.53 -8.91 -1.08
CA LEU A 215 4.18 -10.27 -1.51
C LEU A 215 2.82 -10.76 -0.97
N ARG A 216 2.36 -10.18 0.15
CA ARG A 216 1.03 -10.46 0.73
C ARG A 216 -0.14 -9.96 -0.14
N HIS A 217 0.09 -8.96 -1.00
CA HIS A 217 -0.91 -8.33 -1.86
C HIS A 217 -0.88 -8.84 -3.31
N ILE A 218 0.03 -9.77 -3.61
CA ILE A 218 0.16 -10.37 -4.94
C ILE A 218 -0.48 -11.75 -4.89
N MET A 219 -1.55 -11.95 -5.66
CA MET A 219 -2.25 -13.22 -5.73
C MET A 219 -1.59 -14.12 -6.78
N VAL A 220 -1.40 -15.38 -6.43
CA VAL A 220 -0.79 -16.38 -7.31
C VAL A 220 -1.67 -17.63 -7.37
N GLN A 221 -1.90 -18.12 -8.59
CA GLN A 221 -2.53 -19.41 -8.84
C GLN A 221 -1.70 -20.22 -9.84
N ARG A 222 -1.93 -21.53 -9.90
CA ARG A 222 -1.37 -22.35 -10.98
C ARG A 222 -2.29 -22.31 -12.19
N ASP A 223 -1.72 -22.14 -13.37
CA ASP A 223 -2.46 -22.24 -14.62
C ASP A 223 -2.75 -23.71 -14.99
N THR A 224 -3.37 -23.93 -16.16
CA THR A 224 -3.73 -25.28 -16.63
C THR A 224 -2.53 -26.18 -16.92
N SER A 225 -1.34 -25.62 -17.12
CA SER A 225 -0.08 -26.37 -17.27
C SER A 225 0.58 -26.68 -15.94
N GLY A 226 0.05 -26.14 -14.84
CA GLY A 226 0.60 -26.27 -13.50
C GLY A 226 1.60 -25.18 -13.15
N GLU A 227 1.93 -24.24 -14.05
CA GLU A 227 2.90 -23.17 -13.79
C GLU A 227 2.27 -22.05 -12.93
N PRO A 228 3.01 -21.46 -11.97
CA PRO A 228 2.49 -20.37 -11.17
C PRO A 228 2.38 -19.08 -11.99
N LYS A 229 1.22 -18.43 -11.86
CA LYS A 229 0.86 -17.18 -12.51
C LYS A 229 0.34 -16.17 -11.49
N ILE A 230 0.78 -14.93 -11.63
CA ILE A 230 0.17 -13.81 -10.92
C ILE A 230 -1.26 -13.67 -11.44
N SER A 231 -2.23 -13.87 -10.54
CA SER A 231 -3.66 -13.80 -10.82
C SER A 231 -4.27 -12.46 -10.45
N GLY A 232 -3.56 -11.63 -9.69
CA GLY A 232 -3.97 -10.26 -9.45
C GLY A 232 -3.24 -9.53 -8.32
N LEU A 233 -3.58 -8.27 -8.15
CA LEU A 233 -3.15 -7.39 -7.07
C LEU A 233 -4.36 -7.00 -6.23
N ILE A 234 -4.23 -6.97 -4.91
CA ILE A 234 -5.31 -6.61 -3.96
C ILE A 234 -4.88 -5.43 -3.08
N ASP A 235 -5.84 -4.76 -2.44
CA ASP A 235 -5.59 -3.69 -1.45
C ASP A 235 -4.91 -2.42 -2.01
N MET A 236 -5.38 -1.91 -3.16
CA MET A 236 -4.93 -0.64 -3.74
C MET A 236 -5.48 0.61 -3.00
N GLU A 237 -5.72 0.52 -1.70
CA GLU A 237 -6.35 1.59 -0.89
C GLU A 237 -5.45 2.80 -0.64
N TYR A 238 -4.13 2.64 -0.88
CA TYR A 238 -3.14 3.73 -0.84
C TYR A 238 -2.61 4.10 -2.23
N ALA A 239 -3.21 3.57 -3.30
CA ALA A 239 -2.76 3.84 -4.66
C ALA A 239 -2.76 5.34 -4.97
N ARG A 240 -1.73 5.81 -5.66
CA ARG A 240 -1.48 7.23 -5.90
C ARG A 240 -0.64 7.44 -7.14
N PHE A 241 -0.59 8.67 -7.64
CA PHE A 241 0.37 9.08 -8.64
C PHE A 241 1.65 9.60 -7.96
N ALA A 242 2.79 8.97 -8.27
CA ALA A 242 4.05 9.17 -7.57
C ALA A 242 5.27 8.97 -8.51
N ASP A 243 6.48 9.09 -7.96
CA ASP A 243 7.64 8.42 -8.58
C ASP A 243 7.40 6.90 -8.54
N ALA A 244 7.49 6.24 -9.69
CA ALA A 244 7.34 4.79 -9.82
C ALA A 244 8.27 4.00 -8.88
N TYR A 245 9.47 4.53 -8.59
CA TYR A 245 10.43 3.88 -7.70
C TYR A 245 10.16 4.10 -6.20
N SER A 246 9.12 4.88 -5.85
CA SER A 246 8.63 4.98 -4.47
C SER A 246 7.68 3.84 -4.09
N GLU A 247 7.30 2.97 -5.03
CA GLU A 247 6.50 1.77 -4.76
C GLU A 247 7.21 0.85 -3.74
N SER A 248 6.43 0.36 -2.78
CA SER A 248 6.95 -0.28 -1.56
C SER A 248 7.75 -1.55 -1.82
N ILE A 249 7.50 -2.25 -2.93
CA ILE A 249 8.30 -3.43 -3.31
C ILE A 249 9.75 -3.03 -3.64
N PHE A 250 9.98 -1.90 -4.34
CA PHE A 250 11.35 -1.42 -4.60
C PHE A 250 12.01 -0.95 -3.30
N VAL A 251 11.27 -0.23 -2.47
CA VAL A 251 11.79 0.33 -1.21
C VAL A 251 12.18 -0.77 -0.23
N SER A 252 11.32 -1.77 -0.04
CA SER A 252 11.56 -2.93 0.83
C SER A 252 12.76 -3.76 0.39
N GLU A 253 12.91 -4.03 -0.91
CA GLU A 253 14.08 -4.74 -1.45
C GLU A 253 15.37 -3.92 -1.28
N ALA A 254 15.31 -2.60 -1.48
CA ALA A 254 16.44 -1.70 -1.30
C ALA A 254 16.90 -1.60 0.17
N ARG A 255 16.02 -1.86 1.14
CA ARG A 255 16.35 -1.88 2.57
C ARG A 255 17.03 -3.16 3.05
N LYS A 256 16.99 -4.25 2.26
CA LYS A 256 17.59 -5.52 2.67
C LYS A 256 19.11 -5.40 2.71
N THR A 257 19.71 -5.97 3.76
CA THR A 257 21.18 -6.06 3.90
C THR A 257 21.80 -6.99 2.86
N GLN A 258 21.04 -7.99 2.42
CA GLN A 258 21.40 -8.89 1.32
C GLN A 258 20.30 -8.83 0.27
N ARG A 259 20.68 -8.47 -0.96
CA ARG A 259 19.77 -8.42 -2.10
C ARG A 259 19.29 -9.83 -2.42
N ASP A 260 17.99 -9.99 -2.66
CA ASP A 260 17.46 -11.23 -3.23
C ASP A 260 17.96 -11.32 -4.69
N PRO A 261 18.81 -12.30 -5.05
CA PRO A 261 19.37 -12.39 -6.40
C PRO A 261 18.29 -12.60 -7.47
N MET A 262 17.09 -13.02 -7.07
CA MET A 262 15.96 -13.23 -7.96
C MET A 262 15.23 -11.90 -8.25
N PHE A 263 15.48 -10.85 -7.47
CA PHE A 263 14.94 -9.52 -7.73
C PHE A 263 15.57 -8.85 -8.97
N ASP A 264 16.75 -9.30 -9.42
CA ASP A 264 17.36 -8.89 -10.68
C ASP A 264 16.45 -9.18 -11.87
N GLU A 265 15.80 -10.34 -11.84
CA GLU A 265 14.86 -10.80 -12.88
C GLU A 265 13.62 -9.92 -12.95
N PHE A 266 13.17 -9.43 -11.79
CA PHE A 266 12.12 -8.42 -11.70
C PHE A 266 12.58 -7.09 -12.30
N MET A 267 13.78 -6.61 -11.93
CA MET A 267 14.31 -5.33 -12.41
C MET A 267 14.55 -5.34 -13.93
N GLU A 268 15.00 -6.46 -14.49
CA GLU A 268 15.18 -6.66 -15.92
C GLU A 268 13.82 -6.65 -16.64
N ALA A 269 12.85 -7.43 -16.17
CA ALA A 269 11.51 -7.49 -16.76
C ALA A 269 10.74 -6.15 -16.64
N TYR A 270 10.96 -5.41 -15.55
CA TYR A 270 10.43 -4.05 -15.36
C TYR A 270 11.06 -3.02 -16.32
N GLY A 271 12.24 -3.30 -16.88
CA GLY A 271 12.99 -2.36 -17.71
C GLY A 271 13.63 -1.24 -16.89
N ALA A 272 14.12 -1.57 -15.68
CA ALA A 272 14.66 -0.57 -14.77
C ALA A 272 15.87 0.18 -15.35
N VAL A 273 15.93 1.49 -15.08
CA VAL A 273 17.05 2.33 -15.50
C VAL A 273 18.23 2.23 -14.55
N ARG A 274 19.44 2.54 -15.06
CA ARG A 274 20.67 2.57 -14.27
C ARG A 274 20.60 3.69 -13.22
N ALA A 275 20.88 3.34 -11.97
CA ALA A 275 20.92 4.29 -10.86
C ALA A 275 22.02 5.36 -11.03
N ASP A 276 21.61 6.63 -11.08
CA ASP A 276 22.49 7.78 -10.97
C ASP A 276 22.51 8.37 -9.55
N ARG A 277 23.13 9.54 -9.37
CA ARG A 277 23.17 10.21 -8.06
C ARG A 277 21.76 10.61 -7.59
N SER A 278 20.93 11.12 -8.49
CA SER A 278 19.58 11.59 -8.21
C SER A 278 18.69 10.43 -7.73
N PHE A 279 18.73 9.31 -8.45
CA PHE A 279 18.04 8.08 -8.09
C PHE A 279 18.43 7.56 -6.70
N ARG A 280 19.73 7.52 -6.38
CA ARG A 280 20.19 7.04 -5.07
C ARG A 280 19.68 7.92 -3.93
N LEU A 281 19.65 9.24 -4.14
CA LEU A 281 19.12 10.18 -3.15
C LEU A 281 17.61 10.03 -2.96
N ARG A 282 16.85 9.89 -4.05
CA ARG A 282 15.40 9.61 -3.97
C ARG A 282 15.12 8.29 -3.27
N SER A 283 15.86 7.22 -3.61
CA SER A 283 15.73 5.92 -2.97
C SER A 283 15.98 6.00 -1.45
N LEU A 284 16.99 6.74 -1.00
CA LEU A 284 17.22 6.98 0.43
C LEU A 284 16.01 7.68 1.08
N ILE A 285 15.48 8.74 0.45
CA ILE A 285 14.31 9.46 0.96
C ILE A 285 13.09 8.52 1.07
N TYR A 286 12.85 7.68 0.06
CA TYR A 286 11.73 6.73 0.10
C TYR A 286 11.89 5.69 1.21
N GLN A 287 13.10 5.18 1.44
CA GLN A 287 13.38 4.30 2.58
C GLN A 287 13.09 4.98 3.92
N LEU A 288 13.47 6.25 4.07
CA LEU A 288 13.22 7.02 5.30
C LEU A 288 11.73 7.31 5.52
N ILE A 289 10.98 7.57 4.45
CA ILE A 289 9.52 7.73 4.51
C ILE A 289 8.85 6.43 4.90
N ASP A 290 9.23 5.30 4.29
CA ASP A 290 8.74 3.97 4.65
C ASP A 290 9.01 3.67 6.13
N MET A 291 10.22 3.94 6.63
CA MET A 291 10.54 3.77 8.05
C MET A 291 9.69 4.67 8.96
N ALA A 292 9.51 5.94 8.59
CA ALA A 292 8.67 6.87 9.33
C ALA A 292 7.20 6.42 9.36
N TRP A 293 6.69 5.93 8.23
CA TRP A 293 5.36 5.35 8.10
C TRP A 293 5.20 4.15 9.04
N TRP A 294 6.13 3.19 8.99
CA TRP A 294 6.15 2.02 9.88
C TRP A 294 6.20 2.38 11.36
N ALA A 295 7.00 3.38 11.74
CA ALA A 295 7.05 3.83 13.14
C ALA A 295 5.71 4.39 13.61
N THR A 296 5.02 5.16 12.76
CA THR A 296 3.69 5.69 13.08
C THR A 296 2.59 4.62 13.05
N ASP A 297 2.68 3.62 12.15
CA ASP A 297 1.78 2.45 12.15
C ASP A 297 1.95 1.60 13.41
N ALA A 298 3.20 1.39 13.82
CA ALA A 298 3.50 0.67 15.06
C ALA A 298 2.87 1.37 16.27
N MET A 299 2.93 2.70 16.34
CA MET A 299 2.25 3.46 17.41
C MET A 299 0.72 3.35 17.35
N ARG A 300 0.13 3.49 16.16
CA ARG A 300 -1.31 3.30 15.93
C ARG A 300 -1.79 1.93 16.41
N ARG A 301 -0.94 0.91 16.24
CA ARG A 301 -1.21 -0.49 16.62
C ARG A 301 -0.73 -0.85 18.02
N GLU A 302 -0.41 0.15 18.86
CA GLU A 302 0.02 -0.03 20.25
C GLU A 302 1.29 -0.89 20.39
N ARG A 303 2.23 -0.77 19.44
CA ARG A 303 3.54 -1.45 19.42
C ARG A 303 4.70 -0.45 19.61
N PRO A 304 4.82 0.21 20.78
CA PRO A 304 5.80 1.28 20.99
C PRO A 304 7.27 0.83 20.96
N THR A 305 7.56 -0.44 21.30
CA THR A 305 8.91 -0.99 21.21
C THR A 305 9.38 -1.05 19.77
N GLU A 306 8.55 -1.60 18.88
CA GLU A 306 8.85 -1.69 17.45
C GLU A 306 8.97 -0.30 16.81
N ALA A 307 8.08 0.65 17.18
CA ALA A 307 8.21 2.03 16.73
C ALA A 307 9.58 2.63 17.09
N ARG A 308 10.08 2.36 18.31
CA ARG A 308 11.39 2.84 18.75
C ARG A 308 12.54 2.20 17.97
N GLU A 309 12.51 0.90 17.74
CA GLU A 309 13.52 0.18 16.97
C GLU A 309 13.62 0.72 15.54
N VAL A 310 12.47 0.95 14.89
CA VAL A 310 12.42 1.55 13.55
C VAL A 310 12.98 2.98 13.56
N LEU A 311 12.65 3.79 14.57
CA LEU A 311 13.18 5.15 14.68
C LEU A 311 14.69 5.21 14.94
N ASP A 312 15.23 4.30 15.75
CA ASP A 312 16.68 4.23 15.99
C ASP A 312 17.43 3.83 14.70
N ALA A 313 16.86 2.91 13.92
CA ALA A 313 17.37 2.56 12.60
C ALA A 313 17.25 3.73 11.60
N MET A 314 16.14 4.46 11.62
CA MET A 314 15.94 5.65 10.77
C MET A 314 16.95 6.73 11.09
N TYR A 315 17.24 6.95 12.38
CA TYR A 315 18.25 7.92 12.83
C TYR A 315 19.65 7.54 12.34
N THR A 316 20.03 6.27 12.47
CA THR A 316 21.30 5.74 11.95
C THR A 316 21.43 5.98 10.45
N ARG A 317 20.34 5.72 9.69
CA ARG A 317 20.29 5.90 8.24
C ARG A 317 20.39 7.38 7.81
N LEU A 318 19.80 8.29 8.57
CA LEU A 318 19.94 9.74 8.36
C LEU A 318 21.37 10.23 8.62
N ASP A 319 22.10 9.61 9.55
CA ASP A 319 23.50 9.96 9.84
C ASP A 319 24.47 9.41 8.78
N GLU A 320 24.17 8.26 8.16
CA GLU A 320 24.93 7.74 7.01
C GLU A 320 24.93 8.70 5.81
N ASP A 321 23.83 9.45 5.56
CA ASP A 321 23.78 10.49 4.52
C ASP A 321 24.79 11.63 4.78
N LYS A 322 25.04 11.96 6.05
CA LYS A 322 26.03 12.98 6.40
C LYS A 322 27.44 12.56 6.01
N LEU A 323 27.70 11.26 5.85
CA LEU A 323 28.98 10.67 5.44
C LEU A 323 29.15 10.53 3.92
N ILE A 324 28.08 10.71 3.12
CA ILE A 324 28.11 10.69 1.64
C ILE A 324 28.39 12.10 1.07
N ARG A 325 28.47 13.11 1.95
CA ARG A 325 28.91 14.48 1.64
C ARG A 325 30.43 14.59 1.62
#